data_AF-B4N3Z7-F1
#
_entry.id   AF-B4N3Z7-F1
#
_cell.length_a   1.000
_cell.length_b   1.000
_cell.length_c   1.000
_cell.angle_alpha   90.00
_cell.angle_beta   90.00
_cell.angle_gamma   90.00
#
_symmetry.space_group_name_H-M   'P 1'
#
loop_
_entity.id
_entity.type
_entity.pdbx_description
1 polymer ?
#
loop_
_entity_poly.entity_id
_entity_poly.type
_entity_poly.pdbx_seq_one_letter_code
_entity_poly.pdbx_strand_id
1 'polypeptide(L)' 'MKPDYNDILSPLVIAVMVAYNRPVTLEEIVDGVMDIIKYLRDQMDPEISSSVKATGDSKHIHTFRNTKKRQLR' A
#
# COMPACT_ATOMS: atom_id res chain seq x y z
N MET A 1 11.77 -25.84 5.82
CA MET A 1 10.58 -25.60 6.68
C MET A 1 9.49 -25.01 5.81
N LYS A 2 8.24 -25.46 5.94
CA LYS A 2 7.11 -24.76 5.31
C LYS A 2 6.83 -23.48 6.11
N PRO A 3 6.57 -22.33 5.48
CA PRO A 3 6.16 -21.14 6.21
C PRO A 3 4.88 -21.43 6.98
N ASP A 4 4.81 -21.01 8.24
CA ASP A 4 3.56 -21.07 8.99
C ASP A 4 2.63 -19.99 8.42
N TYR A 5 1.40 -20.37 8.09
CA TYR A 5 0.40 -19.41 7.62
C TYR A 5 0.14 -18.32 8.67
N ASN A 6 0.31 -18.63 9.95
CA ASN A 6 0.18 -17.66 11.04
C ASN A 6 1.23 -16.55 10.97
N ASP A 7 2.44 -16.85 10.48
CA ASP A 7 3.52 -15.85 10.33
C ASP A 7 3.15 -14.75 9.32
N ILE A 8 2.20 -15.04 8.43
CA ILE A 8 1.71 -14.10 7.41
C ILE A 8 0.37 -13.48 7.84
N LEU A 9 -0.55 -14.29 8.36
CA LEU A 9 -1.90 -13.83 8.70
C LEU A 9 -1.94 -12.96 9.95
N SER A 10 -1.14 -13.26 10.98
CA SER A 10 -1.16 -12.49 12.23
C SER A 10 -0.76 -11.02 12.02
N PRO A 11 0.31 -10.68 11.26
CA PRO A 11 0.62 -9.28 10.93
C PRO A 11 -0.50 -8.56 10.18
N LEU A 12 -1.19 -9.24 9.26
CA LEU A 12 -2.31 -8.65 8.50
C LEU A 12 -3.50 -8.32 9.40
N VAL A 13 -3.87 -9.24 10.27
CA VAL A 13 -4.95 -9.02 11.26
C VAL A 13 -4.60 -7.85 12.18
N ILE A 14 -3.36 -7.80 12.69
CA ILE A 14 -2.90 -6.69 13.54
C ILE A 14 -2.96 -5.36 12.79
N ALA A 15 -2.51 -5.33 11.53
CA ALA A 15 -2.54 -4.12 10.71
C ALA A 15 -3.98 -3.60 10.53
N VAL A 16 -4.94 -4.49 10.27
CA VAL A 16 -6.36 -4.14 10.18
C VAL A 16 -6.86 -3.58 11.51
N MET A 17 -6.63 -4.28 12.63
CA MET A 17 -7.07 -3.81 13.95
C MET A 17 -6.50 -2.42 14.31
N VAL A 18 -5.22 -2.18 14.00
CA VAL A 18 -4.55 -0.89 14.22
C VAL A 18 -5.13 0.20 13.31
N ALA A 19 -5.40 -0.12 12.04
CA ALA A 19 -5.92 0.84 11.07
C ALA A 19 -7.34 1.35 11.42
N TYR A 20 -8.20 0.49 11.95
CA TYR A 20 -9.56 0.87 12.33
C TYR A 20 -9.62 1.77 13.57
N ASN A 21 -8.62 1.70 14.46
CA ASN A 21 -8.52 2.51 15.68
C ASN A 21 -9.80 2.49 16.56
N ARG A 22 -10.50 1.34 16.56
CA ARG A 22 -11.67 1.06 17.39
C ARG A 22 -11.82 -0.46 17.58
N PRO A 23 -12.68 -0.92 18.51
CA PRO A 23 -13.11 -2.30 18.53
C PRO A 23 -13.71 -2.69 17.17
N VAL A 24 -13.27 -3.82 16.64
CA VAL A 24 -13.69 -4.36 15.35
C VAL A 24 -14.29 -5.75 15.54
N THR A 25 -15.31 -6.07 14.77
CA THR A 25 -15.87 -7.43 14.74
C THR A 25 -14.99 -8.36 13.91
N LEU A 26 -15.24 -9.67 14.01
CA LEU A 26 -14.50 -10.64 13.22
C LEU A 26 -14.74 -10.42 11.72
N GLU A 27 -15.97 -10.09 11.34
CA GLU A 27 -16.35 -9.81 9.95
C GLU A 27 -15.57 -8.62 9.39
N GLU A 28 -15.47 -7.53 10.17
CA GLU A 28 -14.69 -6.35 9.78
C GLU A 28 -13.19 -6.67 9.60
N ILE A 29 -12.66 -7.57 10.44
CA ILE A 29 -11.28 -8.05 10.29
C ILE A 29 -11.13 -8.85 9.00
N VAL A 30 -12.06 -9.78 8.72
CA VAL A 30 -12.02 -10.61 7.51
C VAL A 30 -12.09 -9.74 6.25
N ASP A 31 -13.02 -8.79 6.20
CA ASP A 31 -13.16 -7.87 5.07
C ASP A 31 -11.88 -7.06 4.85
N GLY A 32 -11.33 -6.46 5.92
CA GLY A 32 -10.08 -5.70 5.82
C GLY A 32 -8.88 -6.54 5.39
N VAL A 33 -8.77 -7.79 5.86
CA VAL A 33 -7.69 -8.69 5.43
C VAL A 33 -7.85 -9.08 3.96
N MET A 34 -9.07 -9.34 3.50
CA MET A 34 -9.35 -9.69 2.10
C MET A 34 -9.04 -8.53 1.16
N ASP A 35 -9.34 -7.29 1.56
CA ASP A 35 -8.97 -6.09 0.81
C ASP A 35 -7.45 -5.95 0.66
N ILE A 36 -6.69 -6.20 1.73
CA ILE A 36 -5.22 -6.16 1.68
C ILE A 36 -4.67 -7.25 0.75
N ILE A 37 -5.18 -8.48 0.86
CA ILE A 37 -4.74 -9.59 -0.01
C ILE A 37 -5.05 -9.28 -1.47
N LYS A 38 -6.23 -8.74 -1.76
CA LYS A 38 -6.62 -8.33 -3.11
C LYS A 38 -5.70 -7.23 -3.63
N TYR A 39 -5.44 -6.20 -2.83
CA TYR A 39 -4.51 -5.13 -3.18
C TYR A 39 -3.11 -5.66 -3.49
N LEU A 40 -2.58 -6.57 -2.67
CA LEU A 40 -1.26 -7.17 -2.90
C LEU A 40 -1.23 -8.01 -4.18
N ARG A 41 -2.31 -8.74 -4.47
CA ARG A 41 -2.45 -9.48 -5.72
C ARG A 41 -2.45 -8.55 -6.93
N ASP A 42 -3.23 -7.49 -6.89
CA ASP A 42 -3.36 -6.52 -7.97
C ASP A 42 -2.04 -5.77 -8.23
N GLN A 43 -1.23 -5.55 -7.19
CA GLN A 43 0.11 -4.94 -7.30
C GLN A 43 1.20 -5.92 -7.76
N MET A 44 1.01 -7.23 -7.54
CA MET A 44 1.96 -8.27 -7.99
C MET A 44 1.78 -8.68 -9.46
N ASP A 45 0.78 -8.14 -10.14
CA ASP A 45 0.53 -8.38 -11.56
C ASP A 45 0.84 -7.13 -12.42
N PRO A 46 2.11 -6.69 -12.52
CA PRO A 46 2.46 -5.55 -13.35
C PRO A 46 2.47 -5.87 -14.87
N GLU A 47 2.29 -7.13 -15.28
CA GLU A 47 2.41 -7.54 -16.70
C GLU A 47 1.09 -7.55 -17.49
N ILE A 48 -0.04 -7.12 -16.92
CA ILE A 48 -1.31 -6.93 -17.68
C ILE A 48 -1.84 -5.48 -17.58
N SER A 49 -0.94 -4.50 -17.46
CA SER A 49 -1.31 -3.09 -17.66
C SER A 49 -0.37 -2.33 -18.61
N SER A 50 0.38 -3.04 -19.45
CA SER A 50 1.07 -2.43 -20.59
C SER A 50 0.15 -2.32 -21.81
N SER A 51 -1.04 -1.73 -21.68
CA SER A 51 -1.86 -1.36 -22.86
C SER A 51 -3.01 -0.40 -22.55
N VAL A 52 -2.79 0.72 -21.86
CA VAL A 52 -3.66 1.90 -22.07
C VAL A 52 -2.84 3.19 -21.99
N LYS A 53 -2.96 4.00 -23.05
CA LYS A 53 -2.43 5.35 -23.31
C LYS A 53 -1.03 5.46 -23.92
N ALA A 54 -0.99 5.21 -25.23
CA ALA A 54 -0.45 6.24 -26.12
C ALA A 54 -1.31 7.52 -26.00
N THR A 55 -0.65 8.67 -26.10
CA THR A 55 -1.17 10.06 -26.13
C THR A 55 -0.99 10.83 -24.82
N GLY A 56 -0.09 11.82 -24.88
CA GLY A 56 -0.13 12.98 -23.98
C GLY A 56 1.24 13.37 -23.42
N ASP A 57 1.99 14.15 -24.19
CA ASP A 57 3.11 14.97 -23.70
C ASP A 57 2.68 15.75 -22.45
N SER A 58 3.27 15.45 -21.30
CA SER A 58 3.17 16.32 -20.13
C SER A 58 4.39 16.15 -19.23
N LYS A 59 5.26 17.14 -19.30
CA LYS A 59 6.42 17.32 -18.43
C LYS A 59 5.95 17.41 -16.98
N HIS A 60 6.31 16.45 -16.12
CA HIS A 60 6.19 16.60 -14.68
C HIS A 60 7.56 16.50 -14.02
N ILE A 61 8.11 17.69 -13.75
CA ILE A 61 9.28 17.90 -12.91
C ILE A 61 8.82 17.68 -11.46
N HIS A 62 9.16 16.54 -10.87
CA HIS A 62 9.10 16.36 -9.42
C HIS A 62 10.50 16.56 -8.83
N THR A 63 10.75 17.75 -8.29
CA THR A 63 11.89 17.97 -7.38
C THR A 63 11.39 18.66 -6.13
N PHE A 64 10.82 17.88 -5.20
CA PHE A 64 10.73 18.30 -3.81
C PHE A 64 12.08 18.06 -3.14
N ARG A 65 12.90 19.11 -3.03
CA ARG A 65 14.05 19.09 -2.10
C ARG A 65 14.03 20.35 -1.23
N ASN A 66 13.33 20.22 -0.11
CA ASN A 66 13.31 21.17 0.98
C ASN A 66 14.73 21.27 1.57
N THR A 67 15.43 22.39 1.37
CA THR A 67 16.70 22.65 2.07
C THR A 67 16.66 24.01 2.76
N LYS A 68 16.72 23.90 4.09
CA LYS A 68 16.89 24.92 5.14
C LYS A 68 17.37 26.29 4.68
N LYS A 69 16.57 27.31 5.01
CA LYS A 69 17.01 28.71 5.13
C LYS A 69 18.28 28.77 5.99
N ARG A 70 19.40 29.19 5.39
CA ARG A 70 20.59 29.62 6.13
C ARG A 70 20.85 31.07 5.76
N GLN A 71 20.52 31.94 6.71
CA GLN A 71 20.98 33.33 6.79
C GLN A 71 22.50 33.39 6.59
N LEU A 72 22.98 34.34 5.81
CA LEU A 72 24.20 35.08 6.11
C LEU A 72 24.18 36.42 5.37
N ARG A 73 24.64 37.42 6.12
CA ARG A 73 24.68 38.86 5.87
C ARG A 73 25.47 39.25 4.64
#